data_AF-A0A126RAD2-F1
#
_entry.id   AF-A0A126RAD2-F1
#
_cell.length_a   1.000
_cell.length_b   1.000
_cell.length_c   1.000
_cell.angle_alpha   90.00
_cell.angle_beta   90.00
_cell.angle_gamma   90.00
#
_symmetry.space_group_name_H-M   'P 1'
#
loop_
_entity.id
_entity.type
_entity.pdbx_description
1 polymer ?
#
loop_
_entity_poly.entity_id
_entity_poly.type
_entity_poly.pdbx_seq_one_letter_code
_entity_poly.pdbx_strand_id
1 'polypeptide(L)'
;MAKAMLLGLIVTSVLLSAAAQLILKIGMSSATVQSALAQSEQSLFRAAVVIATSPLIILGLGCFILSAVVWLLVLAHVDLSTAYPFIGLGLVLTVASGYFILGEPMPMTKLVGVGAIVFGVVLIGLSVSSKDRAEKLSGVLVQTSRL
;
A
#
# COMPACT_ATOMS: atom_id res chain seq x y z
N MET A 1 -23.71 5.88 -1.15
CA MET A 1 -23.27 4.58 -1.71
C MET A 1 -21.89 4.65 -2.36
N ALA A 2 -21.59 5.63 -3.24
CA ALA A 2 -20.27 5.73 -3.90
C ALA A 2 -19.04 5.81 -2.95
N LYS A 3 -19.12 6.58 -1.85
CA LYS A 3 -17.99 6.72 -0.90
C LYS A 3 -17.65 5.41 -0.16
N ALA A 4 -18.67 4.65 0.25
CA ALA A 4 -18.47 3.37 0.93
C ALA A 4 -17.83 2.33 -0.03
N MET A 5 -18.28 2.32 -1.29
CA MET A 5 -17.68 1.48 -2.34
C MET A 5 -16.21 1.84 -2.57
N LEU A 6 -15.89 3.13 -2.66
CA LEU A 6 -14.51 3.60 -2.80
C LEU A 6 -13.62 3.18 -1.62
N LEU A 7 -14.09 3.36 -0.38
CA LEU A 7 -13.37 2.91 0.80
C LEU A 7 -13.14 1.39 0.78
N GLY A 8 -14.12 0.61 0.32
CA GLY A 8 -13.97 -0.83 0.10
C GLY A 8 -12.88 -1.16 -0.91
N LEU A 9 -12.81 -0.45 -2.04
CA LEU A 9 -11.76 -0.62 -3.05
C LEU A 9 -10.38 -0.27 -2.49
N ILE A 10 -10.28 0.82 -1.75
CA ILE A 10 -9.03 1.25 -1.10
C ILE A 10 -8.53 0.19 -0.12
N VAL A 11 -9.38 -0.23 0.83
CA VAL A 11 -9.02 -1.23 1.84
C VAL A 11 -8.61 -2.54 1.17
N THR A 12 -9.37 -2.99 0.17
CA THR A 12 -9.07 -4.20 -0.59
C THR A 12 -7.71 -4.08 -1.29
N SER A 13 -7.45 -2.97 -2.01
CA SER A 13 -6.19 -2.75 -2.72
C SER A 13 -5.00 -2.76 -1.77
N VAL A 14 -5.12 -2.08 -0.63
CA VAL A 14 -4.06 -1.95 0.37
C VAL A 14 -3.77 -3.29 1.05
N LEU A 15 -4.80 -4.05 1.44
CA LEU A 15 -4.63 -5.38 2.03
C LEU A 15 -4.01 -6.36 1.04
N LEU A 16 -4.46 -6.32 -0.22
CA LEU A 16 -3.92 -7.17 -1.28
C LEU A 16 -2.45 -6.82 -1.57
N SER A 17 -2.09 -5.53 -1.53
CA SER A 17 -0.70 -5.07 -1.64
C SER A 17 0.16 -5.59 -0.49
N ALA A 18 -0.30 -5.44 0.76
CA ALA A 18 0.43 -5.92 1.93
C ALA A 18 0.62 -7.45 1.90
N ALA A 19 -0.43 -8.20 1.53
CA ALA A 19 -0.34 -9.64 1.34
C ALA A 19 0.64 -10.01 0.22
N ALA A 20 0.64 -9.28 -0.90
CA ALA A 20 1.60 -9.49 -1.98
C ALA A 20 3.04 -9.29 -1.50
N GLN A 21 3.32 -8.20 -0.78
CA GLN A 21 4.67 -7.92 -0.24
C GLN A 21 5.14 -9.03 0.71
N LEU A 22 4.24 -9.52 1.57
CA LEU A 22 4.54 -10.63 2.47
C LEU A 22 4.88 -11.92 1.71
N ILE A 23 4.03 -12.31 0.75
CA ILE A 23 4.22 -13.53 -0.06
C ILE A 23 5.52 -13.44 -0.87
N LEU A 24 5.77 -12.29 -1.51
CA LEU A 24 7.01 -12.03 -2.25
C LEU A 24 8.23 -12.15 -1.34
N LYS A 25 8.17 -11.58 -0.13
CA LYS A 25 9.26 -11.67 0.84
C LYS A 25 9.52 -13.11 1.27
N ILE A 26 8.48 -13.91 1.49
CA ILE A 26 8.61 -15.34 1.80
C ILE A 26 9.24 -16.09 0.62
N GLY A 27 8.74 -15.86 -0.60
CA GLY A 27 9.28 -16.49 -1.81
C GLY A 27 10.75 -16.17 -2.06
N MET A 28 11.13 -14.90 -1.89
CA MET A 28 12.52 -14.44 -2.02
C MET A 28 13.42 -14.99 -0.92
N SER A 29 12.89 -15.26 0.28
CA SER A 29 13.67 -15.80 1.41
C SER A 29 13.81 -17.33 1.36
N SER A 30 13.28 -18.00 0.34
CA SER A 30 13.40 -19.45 0.17
C SER A 30 14.84 -19.88 -0.11
N ALA A 31 15.24 -21.04 0.41
CA ALA A 31 16.60 -21.58 0.24
C ALA A 31 17.01 -21.71 -1.25
N THR A 32 16.06 -22.08 -2.12
CA THR A 32 16.29 -22.20 -3.57
C THR A 32 16.63 -20.86 -4.21
N VAL A 33 15.91 -19.79 -3.86
CA VAL A 33 16.19 -18.45 -4.40
C VAL A 33 17.50 -17.90 -3.80
N GLN A 34 17.71 -18.05 -2.50
CA GLN A 34 18.92 -17.56 -1.82
C GLN A 34 20.20 -18.24 -2.33
N SER A 35 20.16 -19.56 -2.58
CA SER A 35 21.30 -20.30 -3.14
C SER A 35 21.58 -19.96 -4.61
N ALA A 36 20.54 -19.62 -5.39
CA ALA A 36 20.72 -19.14 -6.76
C ALA A 36 21.37 -17.74 -6.79
N LEU A 37 21.05 -16.88 -5.84
CA LEU A 37 21.62 -15.54 -5.70
C LEU A 37 23.06 -15.54 -5.16
N ALA A 38 23.45 -16.54 -4.35
CA ALA A 38 24.77 -16.61 -3.73
C ALA A 38 25.91 -17.02 -4.70
N GLN A 39 25.60 -17.55 -5.88
CA GLN A 39 26.61 -17.97 -6.86
C GLN A 39 27.04 -16.77 -7.71
N SER A 40 28.27 -16.29 -7.56
CA SER A 40 28.73 -15.00 -8.13
C SER A 40 29.13 -15.03 -9.60
N GLU A 41 29.56 -16.18 -10.16
CA GLU A 41 30.33 -16.15 -11.42
C GLU A 41 29.54 -16.42 -12.72
N GLN A 42 28.31 -16.95 -12.66
CA GLN A 42 27.48 -17.20 -13.87
C GLN A 42 25.96 -17.01 -13.67
N SER A 43 25.53 -16.36 -12.58
CA SER A 43 24.20 -16.69 -12.01
C SER A 43 23.08 -15.68 -12.19
N LEU A 44 23.25 -14.53 -12.87
CA LEU A 44 22.12 -13.58 -12.99
C LEU A 44 20.95 -14.15 -13.79
N PHE A 45 21.24 -14.76 -14.95
CA PHE A 45 20.21 -15.40 -15.76
C PHE A 45 19.58 -16.59 -15.04
N ARG A 46 20.39 -17.43 -14.38
CA ARG A 46 19.89 -18.58 -13.62
C ARG A 46 19.04 -18.15 -12.42
N ALA A 47 19.49 -17.16 -11.65
CA ALA A 47 18.73 -16.60 -10.55
C ALA A 47 17.42 -15.99 -11.03
N ALA A 48 17.43 -15.27 -12.16
CA ALA A 48 16.22 -14.73 -12.77
C ALA A 48 15.22 -15.83 -13.14
N VAL A 49 15.68 -16.93 -13.75
CA VAL A 49 14.83 -18.09 -14.07
C VAL A 49 14.26 -18.74 -12.80
N VAL A 50 15.08 -18.94 -11.76
CA VAL A 50 14.63 -19.52 -10.49
C VAL A 50 13.60 -18.61 -9.80
N ILE A 51 13.82 -17.30 -9.78
CA ILE A 51 12.89 -16.32 -9.23
C ILE A 51 11.58 -16.33 -10.03
N ALA A 52 11.67 -16.29 -11.36
CA ALA A 52 10.51 -16.25 -12.26
C ALA A 52 9.67 -17.53 -12.25
N THR A 53 10.27 -18.67 -11.89
CA THR A 53 9.57 -19.97 -11.80
C THR A 53 9.13 -20.33 -10.39
N SER A 54 9.45 -19.52 -9.39
CA SER A 54 9.03 -19.76 -8.00
C SER A 54 7.52 -19.54 -7.83
N PRO A 55 6.75 -20.57 -7.41
CA PRO A 55 5.29 -20.45 -7.28
C PRO A 55 4.85 -19.36 -6.31
N LEU A 56 5.57 -19.16 -5.21
CA LEU A 56 5.29 -18.10 -4.24
C LEU A 56 5.52 -16.72 -4.85
N ILE A 57 6.59 -16.55 -5.64
CA ILE A 57 6.88 -15.26 -6.27
C ILE A 57 5.84 -14.96 -7.34
N ILE A 58 5.46 -15.94 -8.15
CA ILE A 58 4.38 -15.81 -9.14
C ILE A 58 3.07 -15.43 -8.46
N LEU A 59 2.70 -16.11 -7.36
CA LEU A 59 1.50 -15.79 -6.59
C LEU A 59 1.55 -14.37 -6.01
N GLY A 60 2.68 -13.99 -5.43
CA GLY A 60 2.89 -12.65 -4.90
C GLY A 60 2.81 -11.56 -5.98
N LEU A 61 3.40 -11.80 -7.15
CA LEU A 61 3.31 -10.90 -8.30
C LEU A 61 1.88 -10.81 -8.84
N GLY A 62 1.16 -11.93 -8.94
CA GLY A 62 -0.25 -11.94 -9.34
C GLY A 62 -1.10 -11.12 -8.36
N CYS A 63 -0.90 -11.31 -7.06
CA CYS A 63 -1.54 -10.53 -6.01
C CYS A 63 -1.21 -9.02 -6.12
N PHE A 64 0.05 -8.69 -6.40
CA PHE A 64 0.49 -7.31 -6.60
C PHE A 64 -0.14 -6.66 -7.84
N ILE A 65 -0.21 -7.36 -8.96
CA ILE A 65 -0.87 -6.89 -10.18
C ILE A 65 -2.37 -6.66 -9.93
N LEU A 66 -3.05 -7.59 -9.27
CA LEU A 66 -4.45 -7.42 -8.89
C LEU A 66 -4.64 -6.20 -7.97
N SER A 67 -3.75 -6.00 -6.99
CA SER A 67 -3.78 -4.83 -6.12
C SER A 67 -3.64 -3.53 -6.93
N ALA A 68 -2.72 -3.51 -7.91
CA ALA A 68 -2.53 -2.37 -8.80
C ALA A 68 -3.76 -2.10 -9.67
N VAL A 69 -4.43 -3.13 -10.20
CA VAL A 69 -5.69 -2.98 -10.93
C VAL A 69 -6.76 -2.33 -10.06
N VAL A 70 -6.95 -2.82 -8.83
CA VAL A 70 -7.91 -2.22 -7.88
C VAL A 70 -7.51 -0.78 -7.54
N TRP A 71 -6.21 -0.50 -7.41
CA TRP A 71 -5.70 0.84 -7.16
C TRP A 71 -5.99 1.81 -8.32
N LEU A 72 -5.84 1.37 -9.56
CA LEU A 72 -6.19 2.17 -10.74
C LEU A 72 -7.68 2.51 -10.76
N LEU A 73 -8.56 1.60 -10.30
CA LEU A 73 -9.98 1.89 -10.14
C LEU A 73 -10.23 2.96 -9.07
N VAL A 74 -9.47 2.98 -7.98
CA VAL A 74 -9.53 4.05 -6.98
C VAL A 74 -9.15 5.39 -7.62
N LEU A 75 -8.00 5.43 -8.31
CA LEU A 75 -7.50 6.66 -8.95
C LEU A 75 -8.41 7.18 -10.07
N ALA A 76 -9.23 6.32 -10.67
CA ALA A 76 -10.24 6.75 -11.64
C ALA A 76 -11.40 7.55 -11.01
N HIS A 77 -11.57 7.50 -9.68
CA HIS A 77 -12.70 8.09 -8.98
C HIS A 77 -12.32 9.16 -7.94
N VAL A 78 -11.04 9.30 -7.60
CA VAL A 78 -10.56 10.32 -6.66
C VAL A 78 -9.22 10.91 -7.07
N ASP A 79 -9.00 12.15 -6.66
CA ASP A 79 -7.73 12.83 -6.83
C ASP A 79 -6.59 12.09 -6.13
N LEU A 80 -5.41 12.14 -6.75
CA LEU A 80 -4.20 11.50 -6.27
C LEU A 80 -3.84 11.90 -4.82
N SER A 81 -3.98 13.19 -4.50
CA SER A 81 -3.70 13.75 -3.17
C SER A 81 -4.65 13.22 -2.09
N THR A 82 -5.86 12.84 -2.46
CA THR A 82 -6.85 12.22 -1.56
C THR A 82 -6.57 10.72 -1.39
N ALA A 83 -6.06 10.06 -2.43
CA ALA A 83 -5.77 8.62 -2.41
C ALA A 83 -4.45 8.28 -1.71
N TYR A 84 -3.38 9.05 -1.92
CA TYR A 84 -2.03 8.74 -1.44
C TYR A 84 -1.88 8.51 0.08
N PRO A 85 -2.66 9.15 0.98
CA PRO A 85 -2.63 8.80 2.40
C PRO A 85 -2.89 7.31 2.68
N PHE A 86 -3.68 6.64 1.84
CA PHE A 86 -3.96 5.20 1.99
C PHE A 86 -2.76 4.32 1.61
N ILE A 87 -1.86 4.79 0.74
CA ILE A 87 -0.57 4.12 0.49
C ILE A 87 0.26 4.12 1.78
N GLY A 88 0.26 5.24 2.52
CA GLY A 88 0.90 5.34 3.83
C GLY A 88 0.37 4.28 4.81
N LEU A 89 -0.94 4.06 4.87
CA LEU A 89 -1.53 2.98 5.67
C LEU A 89 -1.07 1.59 5.20
N GLY A 90 -0.93 1.37 3.89
CA GLY A 90 -0.38 0.13 3.35
C GLY A 90 1.05 -0.15 3.79
N LEU A 91 1.89 0.88 3.91
CA LEU A 91 3.24 0.74 4.47
C LEU A 91 3.19 0.30 5.94
N VAL A 92 2.32 0.92 6.75
CA VAL A 92 2.14 0.54 8.16
C VAL A 92 1.71 -0.93 8.27
N LEU A 93 0.74 -1.36 7.46
CA LEU A 93 0.27 -2.75 7.44
C LEU A 93 1.35 -3.73 6.98
N THR A 94 2.16 -3.34 5.99
CA THR A 94 3.27 -4.18 5.51
C THR A 94 4.33 -4.35 6.59
N VAL A 95 4.72 -3.27 7.27
CA VAL A 95 5.68 -3.31 8.39
C VAL A 95 5.12 -4.12 9.56
N ALA A 96 3.85 -3.95 9.89
CA ALA A 96 3.19 -4.75 10.92
C ALA A 96 3.17 -6.24 10.55
N SER A 97 2.87 -6.56 9.29
CA SER A 97 2.89 -7.94 8.79
C SER A 97 4.30 -8.56 8.86
N GLY A 98 5.33 -7.79 8.53
CA GLY A 98 6.73 -8.22 8.68
C GLY A 98 7.08 -8.54 10.14
N TYR A 99 6.63 -7.72 11.09
CA TYR A 99 6.85 -7.98 12.51
C TYR A 99 6.07 -9.20 13.02
N PHE A 100 4.75 -9.25 12.80
CA PHE A 100 3.89 -10.28 13.39
C PHE A 100 3.98 -11.64 12.69
N ILE A 101 4.18 -11.66 11.37
CA ILE A 101 4.14 -12.90 10.58
C ILE A 101 5.54 -13.40 10.27
N LEU A 102 6.47 -12.50 9.91
CA LEU A 102 7.86 -12.90 9.59
C LEU A 102 8.80 -12.84 10.81
N GLY A 103 8.36 -12.28 11.93
CA GLY A 103 9.19 -12.12 13.13
C GLY A 103 10.34 -11.13 12.92
N GLU A 104 10.20 -10.18 11.99
CA GLU A 104 11.25 -9.19 11.74
C GLU A 104 11.48 -8.28 12.96
N PRO A 105 12.73 -7.88 13.26
CA PRO A 105 13.00 -6.99 14.38
C PRO A 105 12.35 -5.61 14.17
N MET A 106 11.68 -5.13 15.21
CA MET A 106 11.10 -3.79 15.30
C MET A 106 11.88 -2.92 16.30
N PRO A 107 13.05 -2.39 15.92
CA PRO A 107 13.78 -1.45 16.78
C PRO A 107 12.98 -0.15 16.93
N MET A 108 13.29 0.61 18.00
CA MET A 108 12.60 1.86 18.30
C MET A 108 12.63 2.87 17.15
N THR A 109 13.69 2.88 16.34
CA THR A 109 13.79 3.73 15.15
C THR A 109 12.72 3.42 14.10
N LYS A 110 12.43 2.14 13.84
CA LYS A 110 11.33 1.74 12.94
C LYS A 110 9.98 2.14 13.51
N LEU A 111 9.78 1.96 14.82
CA LEU A 111 8.52 2.31 15.48
C LEU A 111 8.23 3.82 15.41
N VAL A 112 9.25 4.65 15.66
CA VAL A 112 9.15 6.12 15.50
C VAL A 112 8.83 6.48 14.04
N GLY A 113 9.47 5.83 13.06
CA GLY A 113 9.18 6.03 11.64
C GLY A 113 7.75 5.67 11.27
N VAL A 114 7.24 4.52 11.75
CA VAL A 114 5.83 4.12 11.58
C VAL A 114 4.89 5.15 12.20
N GLY A 115 5.20 5.64 13.41
CA GLY A 115 4.44 6.71 14.05
C GLY A 115 4.41 7.99 13.21
N ALA A 116 5.53 8.38 12.61
CA ALA A 116 5.62 9.54 11.72
C ALA A 116 4.78 9.37 10.44
N ILE A 117 4.73 8.17 9.86
CA ILE A 117 3.86 7.86 8.70
C ILE A 117 2.40 8.02 9.10
N VAL A 118 1.98 7.40 10.22
CA VAL A 118 0.60 7.50 10.71
C VAL A 118 0.23 8.97 10.97
N PHE A 119 1.12 9.72 11.61
CA PHE A 119 0.93 11.15 11.86
C PHE A 119 0.73 11.95 10.56
N GLY A 120 1.59 11.72 9.56
CA GLY A 120 1.47 12.37 8.24
C GLY A 120 0.15 12.04 7.55
N VAL A 121 -0.29 10.77 7.57
CA VAL A 121 -1.58 10.34 7.02
C VAL A 121 -2.75 11.05 7.70
N VAL A 122 -2.74 11.14 9.03
CA VAL A 122 -3.78 11.83 9.81
C VAL A 122 -3.81 13.31 9.46
N LEU A 123 -2.67 13.99 9.40
CA LEU A 123 -2.61 15.41 9.03
C LEU A 123 -3.21 15.67 7.64
N ILE A 124 -2.88 14.85 6.65
CA ILE A 124 -3.46 14.99 5.30
C ILE A 124 -4.97 14.76 5.34
N GLY A 125 -5.45 13.74 6.05
CA GLY A 125 -6.88 13.47 6.20
C GLY A 125 -7.65 14.62 6.85
N LEU A 126 -7.07 15.27 7.86
CA LEU A 126 -7.65 16.46 8.49
C LEU A 126 -7.72 17.66 7.53
N SER A 127 -6.71 17.83 6.67
CA SER A 127 -6.69 18.93 5.68
C SER A 127 -7.83 18.79 4.65
N VAL A 128 -8.13 17.56 4.20
CA VAL A 128 -9.20 17.28 3.24
C VAL A 128 -10.58 17.62 3.85
N SER A 129 -10.82 17.22 5.09
CA SER A 129 -12.09 17.52 5.79
C SER A 129 -12.34 19.02 5.96
N SER A 130 -11.27 19.80 6.13
CA SER A 130 -11.38 21.26 6.26
C SER A 130 -11.81 21.95 4.96
N LYS A 131 -11.28 21.49 3.80
CA LYS A 131 -11.60 22.04 2.47
C LYS A 131 -13.06 21.79 2.10
N ASP A 132 -13.53 20.54 2.25
CA ASP A 132 -14.93 20.15 1.97
C ASP A 132 -15.94 20.99 2.78
N ARG A 133 -15.59 21.29 4.05
CA ARG A 133 -16.45 22.11 4.94
C ARG A 133 -16.51 23.56 4.47
N ALA A 134 -15.38 24.16 4.11
CA ALA A 134 -15.31 25.55 3.66
C ALA A 134 -16.09 25.75 2.36
N GLU A 135 -15.95 24.82 1.40
CA GLU A 135 -16.66 24.86 0.12
C GLU A 135 -18.19 24.78 0.34
N LYS A 136 -18.64 23.85 1.20
CA LYS A 136 -20.07 23.70 1.52
C LYS A 136 -20.66 24.95 2.19
N LEU A 137 -19.93 25.59 3.10
CA LEU A 137 -20.37 26.83 3.75
C LEU A 137 -20.47 28.00 2.76
N SER A 138 -19.48 28.13 1.86
CA SER A 138 -19.49 29.17 0.83
C SER A 138 -20.67 29.02 -0.14
N GLY A 139 -21.00 27.78 -0.54
CA GLY A 139 -22.17 27.50 -1.38
C GLY A 139 -23.48 27.88 -0.72
N VAL A 140 -23.63 27.61 0.59
CA VAL A 140 -24.82 28.03 1.36
C VAL A 140 -24.94 29.55 1.42
N LEU A 141 -23.84 30.26 1.70
CA LEU A 141 -23.83 31.73 1.78
C LEU A 141 -24.22 32.39 0.45
N VAL A 142 -23.70 31.88 -0.67
CA VAL A 142 -24.05 32.35 -2.03
C VAL A 142 -25.52 32.09 -2.36
N GLN A 143 -26.10 31.00 -1.87
CA GLN A 143 -27.51 30.70 -2.07
C GLN A 143 -28.40 31.61 -1.23
N THR A 144 -28.03 31.92 0.02
CA THR A 144 -28.76 32.84 0.89
C THR A 144 -28.68 34.30 0.46
N SER A 145 -27.59 34.74 -0.18
CA SER A 145 -27.46 36.12 -0.68
C SER A 145 -28.18 36.38 -2.01
N ARG A 146 -28.78 35.34 -2.62
CA ARG A 146 -29.55 35.41 -3.88
C ARG A 146 -31.07 35.34 -3.66
N LEU A 147 -31.52 35.30 -2.40
CA LEU A 147 -32.92 35.39 -1.97
C LEU A 147 -33.17 36.79 -1.38
#